data_AF-A0A7U4P9D6-F1
#
_entry.id   AF-A0A7U4P9D6-F1
#
_cell.length_a   1.000
_cell.length_b   1.000
_cell.length_c   1.000
_cell.angle_alpha   90.00
_cell.angle_beta   90.00
_cell.angle_gamma   90.00
#
_symmetry.space_group_name_H-M   'P 1'
#
loop_
_entity.id
_entity.type
_entity.pdbx_description
1 polymer ?
#
loop_
_entity_poly.entity_id
_entity_poly.type
_entity_poly.pdbx_seq_one_letter_code
_entity_poly.pdbx_strand_id
1 'polypeptide(L)'
;MATYKELKARAEALSAQAEAARQAELQAAIDDVRAKVREYGLTAYDVFGHRKKPGERKREAVRPKYRDPATGATWSGRGIEPKWIRGRNRDEFLIE
;
A
#
# COMPACT_ATOMS: atom_id res chain seq x y z
N MET A 1 17.93 29.83 -44.77
CA MET A 1 17.39 29.47 -43.42
C MET A 1 16.53 28.24 -43.61
N ALA A 2 16.60 27.27 -42.70
CA ALA A 2 15.74 26.08 -42.78
C ALA A 2 14.26 26.51 -42.68
N THR A 3 13.39 25.91 -43.49
CA THR A 3 11.97 26.22 -43.46
C THR A 3 11.33 25.62 -42.21
N TYR A 4 10.22 26.20 -41.76
CA TYR A 4 9.47 25.70 -40.60
C TYR A 4 9.12 24.20 -40.70
N LYS A 5 8.76 23.73 -41.92
CA LYS A 5 8.44 22.32 -42.18
C LYS A 5 9.65 21.40 -41.97
N GLU A 6 10.84 21.81 -42.41
CA GLU A 6 12.07 21.04 -42.24
C GLU A 6 12.52 20.97 -40.78
N LEU A 7 12.37 22.07 -40.03
CA LEU A 7 12.66 22.09 -38.59
C LEU A 7 11.71 21.17 -37.82
N LYS A 8 10.41 21.17 -38.17
CA LYS A 8 9.43 20.27 -37.56
C LYS A 8 9.74 18.80 -37.84
N ALA A 9 10.02 18.45 -39.10
CA ALA A 9 10.34 17.07 -39.47
C ALA A 9 11.61 16.56 -38.76
N ARG A 10 12.63 17.41 -38.60
CA ARG A 10 13.84 17.06 -37.84
C ARG A 10 13.56 16.86 -36.35
N ALA A 11 12.68 17.67 -35.76
CA ALA A 11 12.27 17.52 -34.36
C ALA A 11 11.54 16.20 -34.13
N GLU A 12 10.61 15.84 -35.02
CA GLU A 12 9.87 14.57 -34.96
C GLU A 12 10.79 13.35 -35.14
N ALA A 13 11.76 13.44 -36.06
CA ALA A 13 12.76 12.39 -36.23
C ALA A 13 13.66 12.22 -34.99
N LEU A 14 14.09 13.32 -34.39
CA LEU A 14 14.88 13.30 -33.14
C LEU A 14 14.08 12.74 -31.97
N SER A 15 12.78 13.08 -31.85
CA SER A 15 11.94 12.51 -30.80
C SER A 15 11.76 11.00 -30.98
N ALA A 16 11.53 10.55 -32.21
CA ALA A 16 11.40 9.11 -32.50
C ALA A 16 12.70 8.34 -32.17
N GLN A 17 13.86 8.91 -32.48
CA GLN A 17 15.16 8.33 -32.11
C GLN A 17 15.37 8.29 -30.60
N ALA A 18 15.00 9.35 -29.89
CA ALA A 18 15.09 9.40 -28.43
C ALA A 18 14.17 8.36 -27.77
N GLU A 19 12.95 8.17 -28.27
CA GLU A 19 12.04 7.14 -27.77
C GLU A 19 12.55 5.73 -28.05
N ALA A 20 13.08 5.47 -29.25
CA ALA A 20 13.69 4.18 -29.59
C ALA A 20 14.90 3.87 -28.68
N ALA A 21 15.77 4.85 -28.44
CA ALA A 21 16.89 4.71 -27.52
C ALA A 21 16.41 4.42 -26.09
N ARG A 22 15.41 5.14 -25.59
CA ARG A 22 14.83 4.91 -24.27
C ARG A 22 14.23 3.51 -24.14
N GLN A 23 13.56 3.01 -25.17
CA GLN A 23 13.01 1.64 -25.17
C GLN A 23 14.12 0.59 -25.13
N ALA A 24 15.19 0.79 -25.89
CA ALA A 24 16.35 -0.10 -25.89
C ALA A 24 17.06 -0.12 -24.52
N GLU A 25 17.27 1.05 -23.89
CA GLU A 25 17.85 1.15 -22.55
C GLU A 25 16.95 0.49 -21.50
N LEU A 26 15.64 0.69 -21.57
CA LEU A 26 14.68 0.05 -20.67
C LEU A 26 14.73 -1.47 -20.82
N GLN A 27 14.78 -1.96 -22.05
CA GLN A 27 14.86 -3.40 -22.32
C GLN A 27 16.16 -3.99 -21.77
N ALA A 28 17.29 -3.32 -21.99
CA ALA A 28 18.58 -3.73 -21.43
C ALA A 28 18.56 -3.77 -19.90
N ALA A 29 17.96 -2.77 -19.25
CA ALA A 29 17.81 -2.76 -17.80
C ALA A 29 16.91 -3.90 -17.30
N ILE A 30 15.82 -4.21 -18.00
CA ILE A 30 14.95 -5.34 -17.67
C ILE A 30 15.72 -6.66 -17.77
N ASP A 31 16.55 -6.83 -18.80
CA ASP A 31 17.30 -8.06 -19.00
C ASP A 31 18.42 -8.24 -17.97
N ASP A 32 19.09 -7.16 -17.54
CA ASP A 32 20.05 -7.18 -16.42
C ASP A 32 19.35 -7.59 -15.10
N VAL A 33 18.19 -7.01 -14.80
CA VAL A 33 17.40 -7.38 -13.63
C VAL A 33 16.99 -8.85 -13.69
N ARG A 34 16.55 -9.35 -14.85
CA ARG A 34 16.19 -10.76 -15.04
C ARG A 34 17.38 -11.68 -14.87
N ALA A 35 18.56 -11.29 -15.33
CA ALA A 35 19.80 -12.05 -15.14
C ALA A 35 20.12 -12.18 -13.64
N LYS A 36 20.10 -11.07 -12.90
CA LYS A 36 20.31 -11.06 -11.44
C LYS A 36 19.27 -11.89 -10.69
N VAL A 37 18.00 -11.79 -11.07
CA VAL A 37 16.91 -12.59 -10.49
C VAL A 37 17.19 -14.09 -10.66
N ARG A 38 17.67 -14.51 -11.84
CA ARG A 38 18.03 -15.91 -12.11
C ARG A 38 19.30 -16.35 -11.39
N GLU A 39 20.33 -15.51 -11.36
CA GLU A 39 21.62 -15.81 -10.74
C GLU A 39 21.49 -16.07 -9.24
N TYR A 40 20.74 -15.22 -8.54
CA TYR A 40 20.55 -15.31 -7.08
C TYR A 40 19.30 -16.09 -6.68
N GLY A 41 18.53 -16.62 -7.64
CA GLY A 41 17.28 -17.34 -7.37
C GLY A 41 16.23 -16.47 -6.67
N LEU A 42 16.20 -15.17 -6.95
CA LEU A 42 15.30 -14.22 -6.30
C LEU A 42 13.86 -14.48 -6.71
N THR A 43 12.96 -14.39 -5.76
CA THR A 43 11.52 -14.39 -6.04
C THR A 43 11.02 -12.95 -6.18
N ALA A 44 9.83 -12.77 -6.74
CA ALA A 44 9.18 -11.46 -6.75
C ALA A 44 9.01 -10.87 -5.33
N TYR A 45 8.93 -11.74 -4.32
CA TYR A 45 8.87 -11.34 -2.92
C TYR A 45 10.18 -10.70 -2.45
N ASP A 46 11.33 -11.21 -2.87
CA ASP A 46 12.63 -10.67 -2.48
C ASP A 46 12.93 -9.33 -3.17
N VAL A 47 12.39 -9.14 -4.38
CA VAL A 47 12.59 -7.91 -5.17
C VAL A 47 11.61 -6.79 -4.78
N PHE A 48 10.34 -7.11 -4.56
CA PHE A 48 9.29 -6.11 -4.32
C PHE A 48 8.79 -6.07 -2.87
N GLY A 49 9.18 -7.02 -2.04
CA GLY A 49 8.74 -7.17 -0.65
C GLY A 49 7.27 -7.56 -0.50
N HIS A 50 6.80 -7.66 0.76
CA HIS A 50 5.37 -7.75 1.05
C HIS A 50 4.75 -6.38 0.84
N ARG A 51 3.92 -6.25 -0.22
CA ARG A 51 2.94 -5.17 -0.29
C ARG A 51 1.98 -5.32 0.89
N LYS A 52 2.16 -4.51 1.94
CA LYS A 52 1.11 -4.33 2.96
C LYS A 52 -0.15 -3.90 2.22
N LYS A 53 -1.24 -4.66 2.38
CA LYS A 53 -2.52 -4.30 1.78
C LYS A 53 -2.86 -2.87 2.20
N PRO A 54 -3.23 -1.96 1.27
CA PRO A 54 -3.73 -0.65 1.62
C PRO A 54 -4.95 -0.84 2.55
N GLY A 55 -4.81 -0.47 3.82
CA GLY A 55 -5.85 -0.69 4.84
C GLY A 55 -5.45 -1.60 6.00
N GLU A 56 -4.29 -2.25 5.97
CA GLU A 56 -3.72 -2.95 7.13
C GLU A 56 -3.11 -1.95 8.13
N ARG A 57 -3.93 -1.00 8.58
CA ARG A 57 -3.66 -0.30 9.83
C ARG A 57 -3.92 -1.31 10.92
N LYS A 58 -2.87 -1.70 11.66
CA LYS A 58 -2.99 -2.45 12.91
C LYS A 58 -4.01 -1.69 13.76
N ARG A 59 -5.24 -2.22 13.88
CA ARG A 59 -6.29 -1.58 14.69
C ARG A 59 -5.73 -1.55 16.10
N GLU A 60 -5.32 -0.38 16.55
CA GLU A 60 -4.86 -0.20 17.91
C GLU A 60 -6.01 -0.61 18.82
N ALA A 61 -5.76 -1.64 19.64
CA ALA A 61 -6.77 -2.18 20.52
C ALA A 61 -7.19 -1.08 21.49
N VAL A 62 -8.36 -0.49 21.25
CA VAL A 62 -8.89 0.58 22.09
C VAL A 62 -9.04 0.01 23.50
N ARG A 63 -8.44 0.70 24.47
CA ARG A 63 -8.51 0.31 25.89
C ARG A 63 -9.98 0.07 26.27
N PRO A 64 -10.31 -1.06 26.89
CA PRO A 64 -11.68 -1.31 27.32
C PRO A 64 -12.10 -0.27 28.36
N LYS A 65 -13.28 0.32 28.20
CA LYS A 65 -13.80 1.39 29.06
C LYS A 65 -14.81 0.84 30.08
N TYR A 66 -15.46 -0.27 29.76
CA TYR A 66 -16.48 -0.90 30.59
C TYR A 66 -16.18 -2.38 30.83
N ARG A 67 -16.50 -2.91 32.02
CA ARG A 67 -16.35 -4.34 32.39
C ARG A 67 -17.60 -4.86 33.09
N ASP A 68 -18.01 -6.06 32.71
CA ASP A 68 -19.08 -6.80 33.38
C ASP A 68 -18.58 -7.37 34.72
N PRO A 69 -19.19 -7.02 35.87
CA PRO A 69 -18.82 -7.58 37.17
C PRO A 69 -19.13 -9.07 37.31
N ALA A 70 -20.07 -9.62 36.53
CA ALA A 70 -20.47 -11.02 36.63
C ALA A 70 -19.58 -11.95 35.78
N THR A 71 -19.20 -11.52 34.57
CA THR A 71 -18.46 -12.37 33.62
C THR A 71 -17.05 -11.88 33.31
N GLY A 72 -16.70 -10.66 33.72
CA GLY A 72 -15.42 -10.02 33.40
C GLY A 72 -15.28 -9.58 31.95
N ALA A 73 -16.32 -9.70 31.12
CA ALA A 73 -16.32 -9.25 29.73
C ALA A 73 -16.10 -7.73 29.63
N THR A 74 -15.30 -7.28 28.67
CA THR A 74 -14.95 -5.86 28.54
C THR A 74 -15.45 -5.24 27.24
N TRP A 75 -15.83 -3.97 27.29
CA TRP A 75 -16.29 -3.21 26.12
C TRP A 75 -15.61 -1.84 26.05
N SER A 76 -15.10 -1.46 24.88
CA SER A 76 -14.39 -0.19 24.67
C SER A 76 -15.31 1.02 24.46
N GLY A 77 -16.63 0.84 24.56
CA GLY A 77 -17.62 1.88 24.26
C GLY A 77 -17.79 2.18 22.76
N ARG A 78 -17.11 1.44 21.88
CA ARG A 78 -17.25 1.51 20.42
C ARG A 78 -17.91 0.24 19.88
N GLY A 79 -18.83 0.39 18.94
CA GLY A 79 -19.54 -0.73 18.30
C GLY A 79 -20.85 -1.09 19.00
N ILE A 80 -21.35 -2.30 18.75
CA ILE A 80 -22.64 -2.79 19.28
C ILE A 80 -22.56 -2.90 20.80
N GLU A 81 -23.53 -2.29 21.48
CA GLU A 81 -23.65 -2.34 22.94
C GLU A 81 -23.91 -3.79 23.42
N PRO A 82 -23.11 -4.32 24.35
CA PRO A 82 -23.29 -5.65 24.91
C PRO A 82 -24.59 -5.79 25.70
N LYS A 83 -25.13 -7.01 25.76
CA LYS A 83 -26.39 -7.33 26.47
C LYS A 83 -26.36 -7.00 27.97
N TRP A 84 -25.19 -7.02 28.61
CA TRP A 84 -25.03 -6.74 30.04
C TRP A 84 -25.07 -5.25 30.38
N ILE A 85 -24.80 -4.36 29.41
CA ILE A 85 -24.98 -2.90 29.54
C ILE A 85 -26.36 -2.46 29.02
N ARG A 86 -26.86 -3.13 27.97
CA ARG A 86 -28.07 -2.74 27.25
C ARG A 86 -29.26 -2.55 28.20
N GLY A 87 -29.75 -1.30 28.30
CA GLY A 87 -30.89 -0.93 29.14
C GLY A 87 -30.58 -0.69 30.62
N ARG A 88 -29.31 -0.67 31.02
CA ARG A 88 -28.83 -0.36 32.38
C ARG A 88 -27.98 0.91 32.38
N ASN A 89 -27.65 1.43 33.57
CA ASN A 89 -26.76 2.58 33.66
C ASN A 89 -25.32 2.17 33.33
N ARG A 90 -24.70 2.86 32.37
CA ARG A 90 -23.36 2.55 31.87
C ARG A 90 -22.26 2.83 32.90
N ASP A 91 -22.52 3.76 33.82
CA ASP A 91 -21.56 4.18 34.83
C ASP A 91 -21.28 3.07 35.86
N GLU A 92 -22.22 2.14 36.06
CA GLU A 92 -22.07 0.97 36.93
C GLU A 92 -21.00 -0.02 36.44
N PHE A 93 -20.65 0.06 35.15
CA PHE A 93 -19.70 -0.85 34.52
C PHE A 93 -18.39 -0.16 34.12
N LEU A 94 -18.21 1.12 34.45
CA LEU A 94 -17.04 1.90 34.04
C LEU A 94 -15.77 1.41 34.75
N ILE A 95 -14.70 1.24 33.98
CA ILE A 95 -13.35 0.95 34.49
C ILE A 95 -12.57 2.27 34.48
N GLU A 96 -11.90 2.64 35.58
CA GLU A 96 -10.93 3.76 35.63
C GLU A 96 -9.62 3.44 34.91
#